data_AF-A0A1F5AKZ3-F1
#
_entry.id   AF-A0A1F5AKZ3-F1
#
_cell.length_a   1.000
_cell.length_b   1.000
_cell.length_c   1.000
_cell.angle_alpha   90.00
_cell.angle_beta   90.00
_cell.angle_gamma   90.00
#
_symmetry.space_group_name_H-M   'P 1'
#
loop_
_entity.id
_entity.type
_entity.pdbx_description
1 polymer ?
#
loop_
_entity_poly.entity_id
_entity_poly.type
_entity_poly.pdbx_seq_one_letter_code
_entity_poly.pdbx_strand_id
1 'polypeptide(L)'
;MKLKLSPIPIFRLLEEIDIDGFLTKDLKSICIDQDVYNNPRKENRLRFTFAHEVGHFVLHKQEIQLCRFRTPGDWMRFRDDFEEDDLYWFEQQAYEFAGRLLVPRDHLITEIERLATKILEYKKLGGSDEDKIIHAISRSICKNFAVSADVIARRIKSEKIRL
;
A
#
# COMPACT_ATOMS: atom_id res chain seq x y z
N MET A 1 -13.99 7.93 13.12
CA MET A 1 -14.18 6.46 13.23
C MET A 1 -12.97 5.86 13.93
N LYS A 2 -13.13 4.98 14.92
CA LYS A 2 -12.02 4.18 15.48
C LYS A 2 -12.22 2.73 15.04
N LEU A 3 -11.33 2.23 14.18
CA LEU A 3 -11.30 0.82 13.78
C LEU A 3 -10.73 0.01 14.95
N LYS A 4 -11.55 -0.84 15.56
CA LYS A 4 -11.14 -1.71 16.68
C LYS A 4 -10.35 -2.92 16.16
N LEU A 5 -9.27 -2.65 15.42
CA LEU A 5 -8.39 -3.66 14.82
C LEU A 5 -7.13 -3.81 15.67
N SER A 6 -6.77 -5.06 16.00
CA SER A 6 -5.56 -5.39 16.76
C SER A 6 -4.53 -6.11 15.89
N PRO A 7 -3.25 -5.68 15.87
CA PRO A 7 -2.22 -6.41 15.16
C PRO A 7 -1.87 -7.73 15.88
N ILE A 8 -1.67 -8.80 15.12
CA ILE A 8 -1.21 -10.10 15.60
C ILE A 8 0.03 -10.48 14.78
N PRO A 9 1.24 -10.39 15.34
CA PRO A 9 2.46 -10.86 14.67
C PRO A 9 2.43 -12.38 14.51
N ILE A 10 2.71 -12.87 13.30
CA ILE A 10 2.78 -14.29 12.94
C ILE A 10 4.20 -14.59 12.45
N PHE A 11 4.82 -15.61 13.05
CA PHE A 11 6.17 -16.03 12.69
C PHE A 11 6.19 -16.60 11.26
N ARG A 12 7.16 -16.15 10.45
CA ARG A 12 7.44 -16.63 9.08
C ARG A 12 6.27 -16.55 8.09
N LEU A 13 5.33 -15.64 8.29
CA LEU A 13 4.19 -15.45 7.39
C LEU A 13 4.64 -15.13 5.96
N LEU A 14 5.59 -14.21 5.82
CA LEU A 14 6.13 -13.82 4.52
C LEU A 14 6.91 -14.97 3.86
N GLU A 15 7.68 -15.73 4.63
CA GLU A 15 8.47 -16.83 4.09
C GLU A 15 7.63 -18.04 3.67
N GLU A 16 6.54 -18.32 4.41
CA GLU A 16 5.72 -19.53 4.18
C GLU A 16 4.68 -19.33 3.08
N ILE A 17 4.09 -18.13 2.97
CA ILE A 17 2.95 -17.90 2.06
C ILE A 17 3.01 -16.58 1.27
N ASP A 18 4.18 -15.92 1.27
CA ASP A 18 4.49 -14.72 0.47
C ASP A 18 3.55 -13.52 0.69
N ILE A 19 3.15 -13.26 1.95
CA ILE A 19 2.44 -12.03 2.34
C ILE A 19 2.99 -11.36 3.59
N ASP A 20 2.81 -10.05 3.62
CA ASP A 20 3.14 -9.24 4.80
C ASP A 20 2.06 -9.27 5.88
N GLY A 21 0.82 -9.55 5.51
CA GLY A 21 -0.30 -9.56 6.43
C GLY A 21 -1.63 -9.86 5.77
N PHE A 22 -2.65 -10.07 6.59
CA PHE A 22 -4.04 -10.26 6.17
C PHE A 22 -5.03 -9.90 7.30
N LEU A 23 -6.21 -9.41 6.93
CA LEU A 23 -7.32 -9.14 7.83
C LEU A 23 -8.05 -10.44 8.22
N THR A 24 -8.30 -10.63 9.51
CA THR A 24 -9.05 -11.80 9.99
C THR A 24 -10.51 -11.74 9.57
N LYS A 25 -11.11 -12.91 9.32
CA LYS A 25 -12.53 -13.07 8.96
C LYS A 25 -13.50 -12.32 9.89
N ASP A 26 -13.23 -12.33 11.19
CA ASP A 26 -14.09 -11.66 12.18
C ASP A 26 -13.93 -10.13 12.20
N LEU A 27 -13.03 -9.60 11.35
CA LEU A 27 -12.70 -8.19 11.15
C LEU A 27 -12.23 -7.49 12.42
N LYS A 28 -11.55 -8.22 13.32
CA LYS A 28 -11.04 -7.68 14.59
C LYS A 28 -9.54 -7.59 14.64
N SER A 29 -8.83 -8.30 13.78
CA SER A 29 -7.38 -8.39 13.85
C SER A 29 -6.74 -8.36 12.49
N ILE A 30 -5.51 -7.85 12.45
CA ILE A 30 -4.67 -7.92 11.27
C ILE A 30 -3.48 -8.79 11.64
N CYS A 31 -3.39 -9.95 10.99
CA CYS A 31 -2.20 -10.79 11.07
C CYS A 31 -1.09 -10.13 10.28
N ILE A 32 0.11 -10.03 10.83
CA ILE A 32 1.27 -9.38 10.19
C ILE A 32 2.49 -10.28 10.35
N ASP A 33 3.36 -10.35 9.34
CA ASP A 33 4.64 -11.01 9.46
C ASP A 33 5.47 -10.44 10.62
N GLN A 34 5.94 -11.32 11.50
CA GLN A 34 6.62 -10.92 12.74
C GLN A 34 7.90 -10.11 12.49
N ASP A 35 8.64 -10.42 11.42
CA ASP A 35 9.88 -9.71 11.09
C ASP A 35 9.61 -8.36 10.44
N VAL A 36 8.46 -8.20 9.77
CA VAL A 36 7.96 -6.88 9.34
C VAL A 36 7.53 -6.07 10.55
N TYR A 37 6.78 -6.66 11.49
CA TYR A 37 6.24 -5.98 12.66
C TYR A 37 7.33 -5.49 13.64
N ASN A 38 8.34 -6.31 13.91
CA ASN A 38 9.36 -6.01 14.93
C ASN A 38 10.57 -5.23 14.41
N ASN A 39 10.67 -4.96 13.11
CA ASN A 39 11.84 -4.31 12.51
C ASN A 39 11.57 -2.83 12.19
N PRO A 40 12.17 -1.88 12.93
CA PRO A 40 11.98 -0.45 12.67
C PRO A 40 12.39 -0.03 11.26
N ARG A 41 13.34 -0.74 10.62
CA ARG A 41 13.75 -0.44 9.23
C ARG A 41 12.66 -0.75 8.21
N LYS A 42 11.64 -1.53 8.59
CA LYS A 42 10.50 -1.90 7.75
C LYS A 42 9.24 -1.07 8.06
N GLU A 43 9.35 0.02 8.82
CA GLU A 43 8.19 0.84 9.23
C GLU A 43 7.33 1.30 8.04
N ASN A 44 7.92 1.76 6.94
CA ASN A 44 7.16 2.14 5.74
C ASN A 44 6.36 0.96 5.15
N ARG A 45 6.94 -0.25 5.16
CA ARG A 45 6.28 -1.48 4.70
C ARG A 45 5.14 -1.83 5.64
N LEU A 46 5.39 -1.84 6.94
CA LEU A 46 4.39 -2.09 7.98
C LEU A 46 3.20 -1.12 7.90
N ARG A 47 3.46 0.19 7.76
CA ARG A 47 2.42 1.21 7.59
C ARG A 47 1.58 0.96 6.34
N PHE A 48 2.23 0.59 5.24
CA PHE A 48 1.53 0.29 3.99
C PHE A 48 0.69 -0.98 4.11
N THR A 49 1.22 -2.06 4.70
CA THR A 49 0.47 -3.29 4.99
C THR A 49 -0.77 -3.00 5.83
N PHE A 50 -0.64 -2.23 6.92
CA PHE A 50 -1.83 -1.85 7.69
C PHE A 50 -2.85 -1.05 6.88
N ALA A 51 -2.40 -0.10 6.05
CA ALA A 51 -3.30 0.67 5.20
C ALA A 51 -4.00 -0.21 4.14
N HIS A 52 -3.31 -1.22 3.61
CA HIS A 52 -3.84 -2.22 2.68
C HIS A 52 -4.94 -3.05 3.32
N GLU A 53 -4.69 -3.58 4.52
CA GLU A 53 -5.68 -4.37 5.27
C GLU A 53 -6.87 -3.53 5.74
N VAL A 54 -6.66 -2.24 6.03
CA VAL A 54 -7.77 -1.31 6.24
C VAL A 54 -8.57 -1.09 4.95
N GLY A 55 -7.92 -1.09 3.79
CA GLY A 55 -8.59 -1.09 2.49
C GLY A 55 -9.51 -2.30 2.32
N HIS A 56 -9.01 -3.50 2.60
CA HIS A 56 -9.84 -4.71 2.66
C HIS A 56 -10.99 -4.60 3.66
N PHE A 57 -10.77 -4.07 4.85
CA PHE A 57 -11.85 -3.85 5.83
C PHE A 57 -12.94 -2.91 5.30
N VAL A 58 -12.54 -1.83 4.61
CA VAL A 58 -13.49 -0.80 4.14
C VAL A 58 -14.24 -1.26 2.90
N LEU A 59 -13.54 -1.86 1.94
CA LEU A 59 -14.06 -2.19 0.61
C LEU A 59 -14.58 -3.62 0.51
N HIS A 60 -13.98 -4.56 1.24
CA HIS A 60 -14.09 -6.00 0.96
C HIS A 60 -14.51 -6.85 2.17
N LYS A 61 -15.08 -6.22 3.20
CA LYS A 61 -15.45 -6.93 4.44
C LYS A 61 -16.48 -8.03 4.23
N GLN A 62 -17.36 -7.92 3.24
CA GLN A 62 -18.43 -8.90 3.01
C GLN A 62 -17.84 -10.19 2.45
N GLU A 63 -17.02 -10.05 1.42
CA GLU A 63 -16.24 -11.09 0.77
C GLU A 63 -15.39 -11.84 1.81
N ILE A 64 -14.65 -11.10 2.64
CA ILE A 64 -13.84 -11.66 3.73
C ILE A 64 -14.67 -12.45 4.74
N GLN A 65 -15.87 -11.98 5.09
CA GLN A 65 -16.75 -12.65 6.05
C GLN A 65 -17.44 -13.90 5.49
N LEU A 66 -17.66 -13.96 4.18
CA LEU A 66 -18.25 -15.14 3.52
C LEU A 66 -17.28 -16.32 3.52
N CYS A 67 -15.97 -16.05 3.52
CA CYS A 67 -14.95 -17.07 3.38
C CYS A 67 -14.70 -17.83 4.68
N ARG A 68 -14.27 -19.09 4.59
CA ARG A 68 -14.00 -19.94 5.75
C ARG A 68 -12.49 -20.01 6.01
N PHE A 69 -11.88 -18.91 6.47
CA PHE A 69 -10.47 -18.94 6.87
C PHE A 69 -10.26 -18.71 8.38
N ARG A 70 -9.46 -19.59 9.02
CA ARG A 70 -9.07 -19.57 10.44
C ARG A 70 -7.55 -19.62 10.64
N THR A 71 -6.79 -19.95 9.60
CA THR A 71 -5.34 -20.15 9.61
C THR A 71 -4.69 -19.54 8.37
N PRO A 72 -3.37 -19.29 8.35
CA PRO A 72 -2.65 -18.87 7.15
C PRO A 72 -2.88 -19.79 5.93
N GLY A 73 -2.93 -21.11 6.15
CA GLY A 73 -3.25 -22.07 5.08
C GLY A 73 -4.68 -21.96 4.55
N ASP A 74 -5.62 -21.44 5.34
CA ASP A 74 -6.95 -21.13 4.83
C ASP A 74 -7.00 -19.83 4.03
N TRP A 75 -6.08 -18.90 4.28
CA TRP A 75 -5.94 -17.69 3.47
C TRP A 75 -5.41 -18.03 2.06
N MET A 76 -4.47 -18.98 1.95
CA MET A 76 -4.05 -19.50 0.64
C MET A 76 -5.24 -20.08 -0.13
N ARG A 77 -6.03 -20.94 0.52
CA ARG A 77 -7.24 -21.52 -0.10
C ARG A 77 -8.27 -20.47 -0.46
N PHE A 78 -8.44 -19.44 0.35
CA PHE A 78 -9.30 -18.31 0.03
C PHE A 78 -8.87 -17.61 -1.26
N ARG A 79 -7.56 -17.43 -1.49
CA ARG A 79 -7.07 -16.89 -2.77
C ARG A 79 -7.32 -17.82 -3.94
N ASP A 80 -7.16 -19.13 -3.72
CA ASP A 80 -7.41 -20.14 -4.75
C ASP A 80 -8.91 -20.24 -5.12
N ASP A 81 -9.82 -19.83 -4.22
CA ASP A 81 -11.27 -19.81 -4.47
C ASP A 81 -11.71 -18.64 -5.39
N PHE A 82 -10.83 -17.66 -5.66
CA PHE A 82 -11.13 -16.56 -6.58
C PHE A 82 -10.70 -16.91 -8.01
N GLU A 83 -11.52 -16.54 -8.99
CA GLU A 83 -11.04 -16.41 -10.37
C GLU A 83 -9.89 -15.38 -10.41
N GLU A 84 -8.87 -15.61 -11.25
CA GLU A 84 -7.64 -14.79 -11.25
C GLU A 84 -7.93 -13.28 -11.39
N ASP A 85 -8.89 -12.91 -12.25
CA ASP A 85 -9.30 -11.52 -12.47
C ASP A 85 -9.97 -10.90 -11.24
N ASP A 86 -10.80 -11.67 -10.52
CA ASP A 86 -11.49 -11.20 -9.32
C ASP A 86 -10.49 -10.98 -8.18
N LEU A 87 -9.53 -11.90 -8.02
CA LEU A 87 -8.45 -11.76 -7.05
C LEU A 87 -7.58 -10.53 -7.34
N TYR A 88 -7.26 -10.31 -8.63
CA TYR A 88 -6.52 -9.15 -9.06
C TYR A 88 -7.21 -7.85 -8.65
N TRP A 89 -8.50 -7.70 -8.93
CA TRP A 89 -9.24 -6.48 -8.57
C TRP A 89 -9.42 -6.32 -7.07
N PHE A 90 -9.65 -7.41 -6.34
CA PHE A 90 -9.72 -7.42 -4.87
C PHE A 90 -8.44 -6.85 -4.24
N GLU A 91 -7.26 -7.28 -4.71
CA GLU A 91 -5.98 -6.78 -4.22
C GLU A 91 -5.66 -5.36 -4.74
N GLN A 92 -5.89 -5.08 -6.03
CA GLN A 92 -5.61 -3.77 -6.61
C GLN A 92 -6.43 -2.65 -5.97
N GLN A 93 -7.69 -2.91 -5.62
CA GLN A 93 -8.54 -1.92 -4.95
C GLN A 93 -8.04 -1.60 -3.54
N ALA A 94 -7.57 -2.61 -2.79
CA ALA A 94 -6.94 -2.41 -1.48
C ALA A 94 -5.60 -1.65 -1.61
N TYR A 95 -4.77 -1.97 -2.61
CA TYR A 95 -3.54 -1.24 -2.91
C TYR A 95 -3.80 0.24 -3.22
N GLU A 96 -4.80 0.53 -4.06
CA GLU A 96 -5.18 1.88 -4.43
C GLU A 96 -5.74 2.65 -3.22
N PHE A 97 -6.55 1.99 -2.39
CA PHE A 97 -7.02 2.55 -1.13
C PHE A 97 -5.86 2.93 -0.20
N ALA A 98 -4.89 2.02 0.01
CA ALA A 98 -3.74 2.25 0.87
C ALA A 98 -2.90 3.43 0.38
N GLY A 99 -2.66 3.50 -0.92
CA GLY A 99 -1.96 4.62 -1.55
C GLY A 99 -2.67 5.96 -1.33
N ARG A 100 -3.99 6.00 -1.51
CA ARG A 100 -4.82 7.21 -1.27
C ARG A 100 -4.87 7.62 0.19
N LEU A 101 -4.95 6.64 1.09
CA LEU A 101 -5.00 6.88 2.53
C LEU A 101 -3.68 7.46 3.05
N LEU A 102 -2.55 6.88 2.63
CA LEU A 102 -1.22 7.29 3.10
C LEU A 102 -0.66 8.50 2.36
N VAL A 103 -1.11 8.73 1.12
CA VAL A 103 -0.65 9.84 0.28
C VAL A 103 -1.87 10.63 -0.20
N PRO A 104 -2.48 11.49 0.66
CA PRO A 104 -3.61 12.32 0.26
C PRO A 104 -3.24 13.21 -0.93
N ARG A 105 -4.14 13.29 -1.92
CA ARG A 105 -3.92 14.00 -3.19
C ARG A 105 -3.46 15.45 -2.99
N ASP A 106 -4.15 16.21 -2.16
CA ASP A 106 -3.87 17.64 -2.00
C ASP A 106 -2.52 17.86 -1.31
N HIS A 107 -2.14 16.98 -0.39
CA HIS A 107 -0.82 16.99 0.23
C HIS A 107 0.27 16.62 -0.78
N LEU A 108 0.02 15.62 -1.64
CA LEU A 108 0.94 15.25 -2.71
C LEU A 108 1.19 16.42 -3.68
N ILE A 109 0.13 17.10 -4.11
CA ILE A 109 0.21 18.30 -4.96
C ILE A 109 1.04 19.38 -4.27
N THR A 110 0.75 19.67 -2.99
CA THR A 110 1.49 20.67 -2.21
C THR A 110 2.99 20.37 -2.15
N GLU A 111 3.37 19.11 -1.91
CA GLU A 111 4.79 18.72 -1.87
C GLU A 111 5.47 18.80 -3.24
N ILE A 112 4.73 18.53 -4.33
CA ILE A 112 5.22 18.68 -5.70
C ILE A 112 5.44 20.15 -6.06
N GLU A 113 4.49 21.03 -5.72
CA GLU A 113 4.57 22.46 -5.97
C GLU A 113 5.80 23.10 -5.30
N ARG A 114 6.17 22.63 -4.10
CA ARG A 114 7.40 23.05 -3.40
C ARG A 114 8.68 22.70 -4.17
N LEU A 115 8.61 21.77 -5.11
CA LEU A 115 9.74 21.33 -5.95
C LEU A 115 9.70 21.93 -7.36
N ALA A 116 8.83 22.90 -7.65
CA ALA A 116 8.66 23.47 -9.00
C ALA A 116 9.98 23.89 -9.65
N THR A 117 10.86 24.60 -8.94
CA THR A 117 12.18 25.02 -9.46
C THR A 117 13.05 23.82 -9.85
N LYS A 118 13.10 22.80 -8.99
CA LYS A 118 13.87 21.57 -9.23
C LYS A 118 13.32 20.78 -10.43
N ILE A 119 12.00 20.75 -10.60
CA ILE A 119 11.35 20.12 -11.75
C ILE A 119 11.74 20.84 -13.05
N LEU A 120 11.73 22.18 -13.04
CA LEU A 120 12.16 22.98 -14.18
C LEU A 120 13.64 22.74 -14.53
N GLU A 121 14.51 22.60 -13.53
CA GLU A 121 15.92 22.24 -13.73
C GLU A 121 16.09 20.86 -14.36
N TYR A 122 15.36 19.84 -13.87
CA TYR A 122 15.40 18.50 -14.46
C TYR A 122 14.95 18.50 -15.93
N LYS A 123 13.88 19.22 -16.25
CA LYS A 123 13.40 19.37 -17.64
C LYS A 123 14.45 20.02 -18.55
N LYS A 124 15.25 20.96 -18.03
CA LYS A 124 16.34 21.62 -18.78
C LYS A 124 17.55 20.71 -18.99
N LEU A 125 17.93 19.91 -17.98
CA LEU A 125 19.16 19.11 -17.99
C LEU A 125 19.00 17.74 -18.68
N GLY A 126 17.84 17.10 -18.58
CA GLY A 126 17.67 15.68 -18.86
C GLY A 126 16.72 15.32 -20.01
N GLY A 127 16.15 16.30 -20.71
CA GLY A 127 15.10 16.07 -21.71
C GLY A 127 13.73 15.74 -21.09
N SER A 128 12.72 15.53 -21.93
CA SER A 128 11.30 15.36 -21.56
C SER A 128 10.95 13.94 -21.05
N ASP A 129 11.89 13.23 -20.43
CA ASP A 129 11.65 11.89 -19.88
C ASP A 129 10.86 12.01 -18.56
N GLU A 130 9.54 11.96 -18.70
CA GLU A 130 8.59 12.15 -17.60
C GLU A 130 8.79 11.12 -16.48
N ASP A 131 9.13 9.87 -16.82
CA ASP A 131 9.33 8.82 -15.82
C ASP A 131 10.55 9.08 -14.95
N LYS A 132 11.66 9.55 -15.53
CA LYS A 132 12.85 9.95 -14.74
C LYS A 132 12.54 11.09 -13.79
N ILE A 133 11.77 12.09 -14.25
CA ILE A 133 11.35 13.22 -13.43
C ILE A 133 10.45 12.71 -12.28
N ILE A 134 9.44 11.89 -12.58
CA ILE A 134 8.56 11.28 -11.58
C ILE A 134 9.37 10.54 -10.52
N HIS A 135 10.33 9.69 -10.91
CA HIS A 135 11.14 8.96 -9.96
C HIS A 135 12.04 9.88 -9.11
N ALA A 136 12.63 10.92 -9.69
CA ALA A 136 13.46 11.88 -8.95
C ALA A 136 12.63 12.68 -7.92
N ILE A 137 11.44 13.13 -8.31
CA ILE A 137 10.51 13.83 -7.41
C ILE A 137 10.00 12.89 -6.33
N SER A 138 9.61 11.67 -6.70
CA SER A 138 9.13 10.65 -5.75
C SER A 138 10.15 10.35 -4.65
N ARG A 139 11.43 10.19 -4.99
CA ARG A 139 12.51 10.02 -3.98
C ARG A 139 12.70 11.24 -3.09
N SER A 140 12.39 12.43 -3.58
CA SER A 140 12.57 13.68 -2.84
C SER A 140 11.49 13.86 -1.76
N ILE A 141 10.28 13.34 -1.98
CA ILE A 141 9.12 13.60 -1.10
C ILE A 141 8.58 12.37 -0.36
N CYS A 142 8.98 11.14 -0.72
CA CYS A 142 8.40 9.93 -0.12
C CYS A 142 8.52 9.84 1.41
N LYS A 143 9.60 10.40 1.97
CA LYS A 143 9.81 10.47 3.43
C LYS A 143 8.76 11.32 4.13
N ASN A 144 8.21 12.34 3.45
CA ASN A 144 7.17 13.21 4.02
C ASN A 144 5.84 12.47 4.23
N PHE A 145 5.65 11.34 3.53
CA PHE A 145 4.48 10.47 3.63
C PHE A 145 4.76 9.16 4.38
N ALA A 146 6.03 8.91 4.75
CA ALA A 146 6.50 7.64 5.31
C ALA A 146 6.04 6.42 4.50
N VAL A 147 6.29 6.47 3.19
CA VAL A 147 6.08 5.39 2.21
C VAL A 147 7.29 5.24 1.28
N SER A 148 7.29 4.24 0.39
CA SER A 148 8.35 4.11 -0.63
C SER A 148 8.17 5.14 -1.77
N ALA A 149 9.24 5.39 -2.52
CA ALA A 149 9.18 6.26 -3.70
C ALA A 149 8.23 5.69 -4.78
N ASP A 150 8.10 4.38 -4.89
CA ASP A 150 7.23 3.75 -5.88
C ASP A 150 5.75 4.02 -5.60
N VAL A 151 5.35 4.10 -4.32
CA VAL A 151 4.00 4.52 -3.94
C VAL A 151 3.73 5.94 -4.46
N ILE A 152 4.65 6.88 -4.23
CA ILE A 152 4.51 8.25 -4.74
C ILE A 152 4.43 8.28 -6.28
N ALA A 153 5.29 7.53 -6.96
CA ALA A 153 5.31 7.48 -8.42
C ALA A 153 3.97 6.96 -8.98
N ARG A 154 3.43 5.90 -8.40
CA ARG A 154 2.10 5.36 -8.75
C ARG A 154 0.98 6.37 -8.50
N ARG A 155 1.04 7.12 -7.40
CA ARG A 155 0.06 8.17 -7.08
C ARG A 155 0.09 9.32 -8.09
N ILE A 156 1.27 9.80 -8.46
CA ILE A 156 1.44 10.83 -9.50
C ILE A 156 0.83 10.36 -10.83
N LYS A 157 1.15 9.13 -11.26
CA LYS A 157 0.66 8.55 -12.52
C LYS A 157 -0.85 8.32 -12.52
N SER A 158 -1.39 7.67 -11.49
CA SER A 158 -2.82 7.35 -11.38
C SER A 158 -3.70 8.60 -11.30
N GLU A 159 -3.23 9.65 -10.63
CA GLU A 159 -3.96 10.92 -10.50
C GLU A 159 -3.65 11.91 -11.64
N LYS A 160 -2.80 11.52 -12.60
CA LYS A 160 -2.39 12.34 -13.75
C LYS A 160 -1.89 13.73 -13.33
N ILE A 161 -1.14 13.78 -12.23
CA ILE A 161 -0.57 15.03 -11.71
C ILE A 161 0.56 15.46 -12.64
N ARG A 162 0.45 16.68 -13.17
CA ARG A 162 1.45 17.24 -14.07
C ARG A 162 2.64 17.75 -13.27
N LEU A 163 3.83 17.29 -13.63
CA LEU A 163 5.14 17.83 -13.22
C LEU A 163 5.60 18.83 -14.27
#